data_AF-A0AB32U0N0-F1
#
_entry.id   AF-A0AB32U0N0-F1
#
_cell.length_a   1.000
_cell.length_b   1.000
_cell.length_c   1.000
_cell.angle_alpha   90.00
_cell.angle_beta   90.00
_cell.angle_gamma   90.00
#
_symmetry.space_group_name_H-M   'P 1'
#
loop_
_entity.id
_entity.type
_entity.pdbx_description
1 polymer ?
#
loop_
_entity_poly.entity_id
_entity_poly.type
_entity_poly.pdbx_seq_one_letter_code
_entity_poly.pdbx_strand_id
1 'polypeptide(L)'
;MEAEFREIDEHGNWNDVYQEIRQQSSDLPCKIAKLPENRSRNRYRDVSPFDHSRICLQIGCNDYINASLISVEEAQRKYILTQVTC
;
A
#
# COMPACT_ATOMS: atom_id res chain seq x y z
N MET A 1 -15.42 -13.17 -13.19
CA MET A 1 -15.55 -13.12 -11.72
C MET A 1 -16.28 -14.33 -11.15
N GLU A 2 -17.59 -14.55 -11.35
CA GLU A 2 -18.28 -15.70 -10.69
C GLU A 2 -17.77 -17.08 -11.16
N ALA A 3 -17.58 -17.29 -12.46
CA ALA A 3 -17.06 -18.56 -12.98
C ALA A 3 -15.63 -18.83 -12.49
N GLU A 4 -14.76 -17.83 -12.61
CA GLU A 4 -13.37 -17.85 -12.12
C GLU A 4 -13.30 -18.12 -10.60
N PHE A 5 -14.17 -17.50 -9.80
CA PHE A 5 -14.26 -17.76 -8.38
C PHE A 5 -14.54 -19.24 -8.10
N ARG A 6 -15.53 -19.83 -8.78
CA ARG A 6 -15.87 -21.26 -8.61
C ARG A 6 -14.73 -22.17 -9.03
N GLU A 7 -14.05 -21.86 -10.12
CA GLU A 7 -12.89 -22.61 -10.58
C GLU A 7 -11.76 -22.59 -9.54
N ILE A 8 -11.43 -21.42 -8.99
CA ILE A 8 -10.39 -21.31 -7.96
C ILE A 8 -10.78 -22.10 -6.70
N ASP A 9 -12.05 -22.01 -6.30
CA ASP A 9 -12.55 -22.68 -5.09
C ASP A 9 -12.60 -24.20 -5.26
N GLU A 10 -13.05 -24.70 -6.42
CA GLU A 10 -13.07 -26.13 -6.75
C GLU A 10 -11.67 -26.76 -6.75
N HIS A 11 -10.65 -26.02 -7.21
CA HIS A 11 -9.27 -26.50 -7.25
C HIS A 11 -8.47 -26.18 -5.97
N GLY A 12 -8.99 -25.34 -5.07
CA GLY A 12 -8.27 -24.88 -3.88
C GLY A 12 -7.08 -23.96 -4.18
N ASN A 13 -7.08 -23.29 -5.33
CA ASN A 13 -5.92 -22.60 -5.90
C ASN A 13 -5.74 -21.15 -5.39
N TRP A 14 -6.44 -20.76 -4.32
CA TRP A 14 -6.38 -19.40 -3.77
C TRP A 14 -4.96 -18.92 -3.46
N ASN A 15 -4.09 -19.82 -2.97
CA ASN A 15 -2.70 -19.47 -2.68
C ASN A 15 -1.90 -19.14 -3.94
N ASP A 16 -2.06 -19.90 -5.02
CA ASP A 16 -1.30 -19.70 -6.25
C ASP A 16 -1.67 -18.37 -6.90
N VAL A 17 -2.97 -18.08 -6.99
CA VAL A 17 -3.49 -16.79 -7.47
C VAL A 17 -2.95 -15.63 -6.64
N TYR A 18 -2.93 -15.77 -5.31
CA TYR A 18 -2.37 -14.75 -4.42
C TYR A 18 -0.86 -14.55 -4.62
N GLN A 19 -0.07 -15.61 -4.78
CA GLN A 19 1.37 -15.49 -5.03
C GLN A 19 1.67 -14.86 -6.38
N GLU A 20 0.87 -15.16 -7.41
CA GLU A 20 1.00 -14.53 -8.72
C GLU A 20 0.80 -13.01 -8.63
N ILE A 21 -0.27 -12.56 -7.96
CA ILE A 21 -0.52 -11.13 -7.73
C ILE A 21 0.66 -10.48 -7.00
N ARG A 22 1.20 -11.16 -5.97
CA ARG A 22 2.35 -10.67 -5.22
C ARG A 22 3.60 -10.54 -6.09
N GLN A 23 3.84 -11.49 -7.00
CA GLN A 23 4.99 -11.46 -7.91
C GLN A 23 4.86 -10.36 -8.96
N GLN A 24 3.65 -10.07 -9.42
CA GLN A 24 3.37 -9.02 -10.40
C GLN A 24 3.29 -7.61 -9.78
N SER A 25 3.22 -7.51 -8.45
CA SER A 25 3.09 -6.25 -7.74
C SER A 25 4.34 -5.37 -7.89
N SER A 26 4.13 -4.07 -8.05
CA SER A 26 5.21 -3.08 -8.19
C SER A 26 6.05 -2.98 -6.91
N ASP A 27 7.37 -3.00 -7.08
CA ASP A 27 8.34 -2.61 -6.05
C ASP A 27 8.90 -1.23 -6.40
N LEU A 28 8.48 -0.22 -5.62
CA LEU A 28 8.82 1.18 -5.83
C LEU A 28 9.52 1.76 -4.59
N PRO A 29 10.29 2.85 -4.73
CA PRO A 29 11.05 3.41 -3.61
C PRO A 29 10.17 3.92 -2.45
N CYS A 30 10.60 3.63 -1.23
CA CYS A 30 10.04 4.19 0.03
C CYS A 30 11.12 4.90 0.86
N LYS A 31 12.02 5.65 0.22
CA LYS A 31 13.23 6.21 0.86
C LYS A 31 12.88 7.13 2.03
N ILE A 32 11.86 7.98 1.88
CA ILE A 32 11.44 8.94 2.92
C ILE A 32 10.95 8.18 4.16
N ALA A 33 10.18 7.11 3.95
CA ALA A 33 9.67 6.27 5.03
C ALA A 33 10.77 5.56 5.84
N LYS A 34 11.93 5.27 5.22
CA LYS A 34 13.06 4.58 5.85
C LYS A 34 14.07 5.51 6.53
N LEU A 35 13.89 6.83 6.46
CA LEU A 35 14.76 7.78 7.16
C LEU A 35 14.73 7.52 8.68
N PRO A 36 15.88 7.64 9.40
CA PRO A 36 15.94 7.38 10.84
C PRO A 36 14.93 8.18 11.67
N GLU A 37 14.73 9.45 11.32
CA GLU A 37 13.76 10.36 11.96
C GLU A 37 12.29 9.95 11.80
N ASN A 38 11.98 9.11 10.80
CA ASN A 38 10.64 8.63 10.50
C ASN A 38 10.37 7.23 11.08
N ARG A 39 11.36 6.59 11.72
CA ARG A 39 11.22 5.23 12.25
C ARG A 39 10.08 5.13 13.26
N SER A 40 9.92 6.10 14.17
CA SER A 40 8.85 6.13 15.18
C SER A 40 7.47 6.44 14.59
N ARG A 41 7.40 6.92 13.34
CA ARG A 41 6.16 7.23 12.63
C ARG A 41 5.65 6.05 11.81
N ASN A 42 6.34 4.91 11.85
CA ASN A 42 5.94 3.67 11.18
C ASN A 42 5.59 2.61 12.23
N ARG A 43 4.36 2.09 12.18
CA ARG A 43 3.92 1.00 13.06
C ARG A 43 4.67 -0.30 12.77
N TYR A 44 4.89 -0.58 11.49
CA TYR A 44 5.56 -1.80 11.02
C TYR A 44 6.75 -1.46 10.14
N ARG A 45 7.79 -2.29 10.19
CA ARG A 45 9.04 -2.06 9.44
C ARG A 45 8.88 -2.35 7.95
N ASP A 46 8.00 -3.26 7.61
CA ASP A 46 7.73 -3.83 6.28
C ASP A 46 6.54 -3.18 5.57
N VAL A 47 5.79 -2.30 6.24
CA VAL A 47 4.68 -1.54 5.64
C VAL A 47 5.06 -0.06 5.56
N SER A 48 5.27 0.45 4.35
CA SER A 48 5.72 1.84 4.13
C SER A 48 5.10 2.42 2.84
N PRO A 49 4.73 3.71 2.81
CA PRO A 49 4.21 4.33 1.61
C PRO A 49 5.31 4.50 0.56
N PHE A 50 4.95 4.40 -0.71
CA PHE A 50 5.86 4.75 -1.80
C PHE A 50 6.07 6.27 -1.85
N ASP A 51 7.28 6.69 -2.22
CA ASP A 51 7.67 8.12 -2.20
C ASP A 51 6.81 8.97 -3.15
N HIS A 52 6.37 8.41 -4.29
CA HIS A 52 5.61 9.12 -5.32
C HIS A 52 4.12 9.33 -4.96
N SER A 53 3.58 8.55 -4.04
CA SER A 53 2.15 8.57 -3.67
C SER A 53 1.90 8.89 -2.20
N ARG A 54 2.96 9.10 -1.40
CA ARG A 54 2.82 9.46 0.01
C ARG A 54 2.06 10.78 0.17
N ILE A 55 1.31 10.89 1.27
CA ILE A 55 0.76 12.17 1.70
C ILE A 55 1.85 13.00 2.37
N CYS A 56 1.97 14.27 1.98
CA CYS A 56 2.88 15.23 2.60
C CYS A 56 2.09 16.19 3.50
N LEU A 57 2.38 16.17 4.80
CA LEU A 57 1.80 17.13 5.74
C LEU A 57 2.28 18.54 5.41
N GLN A 58 1.35 19.50 5.42
CA GLN A 58 1.66 20.91 5.15
C GLN A 58 2.04 21.70 6.42
N ILE A 59 1.89 21.07 7.60
CA ILE A 59 2.07 21.70 8.91
C ILE A 59 3.07 20.87 9.71
N GLY A 60 4.06 21.55 10.31
CA GLY A 60 5.08 20.94 11.16
C GLY A 60 6.47 20.93 10.51
N CYS A 61 7.48 20.50 11.26
CA CYS A 61 8.87 20.43 10.81
C CYS A 61 9.18 19.19 9.95
N ASN A 62 8.31 18.18 9.98
CA ASN A 62 8.47 16.92 9.28
C ASN A 62 7.16 16.59 8.56
N ASP A 63 7.23 16.47 7.24
CA ASP A 63 6.06 16.27 6.36
C ASP A 63 5.60 14.81 6.28
N TYR A 64 6.28 13.90 6.99
CA TYR A 64 6.06 12.47 6.90
C TYR A 64 4.89 11.98 7.75
N ILE A 65 4.00 11.26 7.08
CA ILE A 65 3.00 10.35 7.64
C ILE A 65 3.00 9.05 6.80
N ASN A 66 2.81 7.90 7.44
CA ASN A 66 2.62 6.63 6.73
C ASN A 66 1.20 6.55 6.15
N ALA A 67 0.99 7.26 5.05
CA ALA A 67 -0.25 7.31 4.29
C ALA A 67 0.04 7.45 2.80
N SER A 68 -0.77 6.80 1.96
CA SER A 68 -0.66 6.84 0.50
C SER A 68 -1.97 7.33 -0.14
N LEU A 69 -1.85 8.13 -1.19
CA LEU A 69 -2.94 8.49 -2.09
C LEU A 69 -3.11 7.39 -3.14
N ILE A 70 -4.30 6.80 -3.20
CA ILE A 70 -4.69 5.85 -4.24
C ILE A 70 -5.69 6.54 -5.16
N SER A 71 -5.30 6.77 -6.41
CA SER A 71 -6.15 7.36 -7.44
C SER A 71 -6.58 6.28 -8.42
N VAL A 72 -7.89 6.04 -8.53
CA VAL A 72 -8.48 5.10 -9.48
C VAL A 72 -9.17 5.92 -10.56
N GLU A 73 -8.44 6.20 -11.65
CA GLU A 73 -8.89 7.12 -12.71
C GLU A 73 -10.19 6.66 -13.37
N GLU A 74 -10.30 5.38 -13.73
CA GLU A 74 -11.52 4.83 -14.34
C GLU A 74 -12.76 5.00 -13.44
N ALA A 75 -12.58 4.85 -12.13
CA ALA A 75 -13.66 5.04 -11.16
C ALA A 75 -13.89 6.51 -10.78
N GLN A 76 -13.04 7.44 -11.23
CA GLN A 76 -13.02 8.85 -10.82
C GLN A 76 -13.01 9.03 -9.29
N ARG A 77 -12.26 8.16 -8.59
CA ARG A 77 -12.22 8.13 -7.12
C ARG A 77 -10.80 8.20 -6.61
N LYS A 78 -10.65 8.89 -5.47
CA LYS A 78 -9.40 9.04 -4.73
C LYS A 78 -9.61 8.59 -3.30
N TYR A 79 -8.65 7.85 -2.77
CA TYR A 79 -8.67 7.31 -1.42
C TYR A 79 -7.34 7.60 -0.72
N ILE A 80 -7.39 7.79 0.59
CA ILE A 80 -6.19 7.80 1.43
C ILE A 80 -6.21 6.52 2.26
N LEU A 81 -5.16 5.71 2.10
CA LEU A 81 -4.91 4.54 2.95
C LEU A 81 -3.78 4.91 3.91
N THR A 82 -4.02 4.74 5.21
CA THR A 82 -3.04 5.07 6.27
C THR A 82 -2.99 3.95 7.29
N GLN A 83 -1.84 3.81 7.96
CA GLN A 83 -1.78 3.02 9.19
C GLN A 83 -2.63 3.68 10.29
N VAL A 84 -3.08 2.89 11.26
CA VAL A 84 -3.74 3.42 12.48
C VAL A 84 -2.69 4.00 13.44
N THR A 85 -2.94 5.18 13.98
CA THR A 85 -2.26 5.72 15.16
C THR A 85 -2.93 5.16 16.41
N CYS A 86 -2.16 4.50 17.28
CA CYS A 86 -2.58 4.21 18.64
C CYS A 86 -2.25 5.40 19.54
#